data_AF-A0A160V9Q5-F1
#
_entry.id   AF-A0A160V9Q5-F1
#
_cell.length_a   1.000
_cell.length_b   1.000
_cell.length_c   1.000
_cell.angle_alpha   90.00
_cell.angle_beta   90.00
_cell.angle_gamma   90.00
#
_symmetry.space_group_name_H-M   'P 1'
#
loop_
_entity.id
_entity.type
_entity.pdbx_description
1 polymer ?
#
loop_
_entity_poly.entity_id
_entity_poly.type
_entity_poly.pdbx_seq_one_letter_code
_entity_poly.pdbx_strand_id
1 'polypeptide(L)'
;MVGEFPRLDDVEMVKRSDQIWEAIPNSFVNTWEMLVLMKQSLGGAFGEGSSPEFSGPIGMAQVTGEITRDGGWVGWLGVGILLSINLAILNILPIPMLDGGRIFFVVLELVRRGKKIPAHREGMVHLAGFALLIGGIALVSVNDISRLIDGRNFLG
;
A
#
# COMPACT_ATOMS: atom_id res chain seq x y z
N MET A 1 -15.29 -31.86 -33.19
CA MET A 1 -15.89 -31.39 -31.94
C MET A 1 -15.26 -30.04 -31.66
N VAL A 2 -16.00 -28.96 -31.92
CA VAL A 2 -15.51 -27.58 -31.81
C VAL A 2 -15.54 -27.21 -30.33
N GLY A 3 -14.39 -26.84 -29.76
CA GLY A 3 -14.31 -26.34 -28.39
C GLY A 3 -14.93 -24.95 -28.35
N GLU A 4 -16.10 -24.85 -27.75
CA GLU A 4 -16.70 -23.56 -27.40
C GLU A 4 -15.86 -22.94 -26.29
N PHE A 5 -15.24 -21.79 -26.59
CA PHE A 5 -14.67 -20.94 -25.56
C PHE A 5 -15.84 -20.42 -24.70
N PRO A 6 -15.83 -20.61 -23.37
CA PRO A 6 -16.88 -20.08 -22.52
C PRO A 6 -16.91 -18.55 -22.67
N ARG A 7 -18.07 -18.03 -23.10
CA ARG A 7 -18.32 -16.60 -23.25
C ARG A 7 -18.43 -16.01 -21.84
N LEU A 8 -17.81 -14.86 -21.61
CA LEU A 8 -17.78 -14.20 -20.30
C LEU A 8 -19.14 -13.61 -19.87
N ASP A 9 -20.19 -13.89 -20.64
CA ASP A 9 -21.56 -13.41 -20.43
C ASP A 9 -22.33 -14.28 -19.39
N ASP A 10 -21.82 -15.47 -19.06
CA ASP A 10 -22.45 -16.44 -18.15
C ASP A 10 -21.83 -16.46 -16.72
N VAL A 11 -21.16 -15.38 -16.31
CA VAL A 11 -20.66 -15.26 -14.93
C VAL A 11 -21.81 -14.79 -14.04
N GLU A 12 -22.64 -15.75 -13.60
CA GLU A 12 -23.62 -15.50 -12.55
C GLU A 12 -22.85 -15.17 -11.26
N MET A 13 -22.89 -13.90 -10.85
CA MET A 13 -22.27 -13.42 -9.62
C MET A 13 -23.04 -14.02 -8.43
N VAL A 14 -22.73 -15.26 -8.09
CA VAL A 14 -23.28 -15.94 -6.91
C VAL A 14 -22.70 -15.26 -5.68
N LYS A 15 -23.49 -14.34 -5.11
CA LYS A 15 -23.17 -13.66 -3.85
C LYS A 15 -23.18 -14.69 -2.73
N ARG A 16 -22.05 -15.37 -2.51
CA ARG A 16 -21.86 -16.30 -1.40
C ARG A 16 -21.63 -15.49 -0.13
N SER A 17 -22.60 -15.54 0.77
CA SER A 17 -22.37 -15.16 2.17
C SER A 17 -21.87 -16.40 2.88
N ASP A 18 -20.56 -16.50 3.09
CA ASP A 18 -20.03 -17.52 3.98
C ASP A 18 -20.58 -17.29 5.38
N GLN A 19 -20.84 -18.37 6.11
CA GLN A 19 -21.27 -18.26 7.50
C GLN A 19 -20.14 -17.63 8.31
N ILE A 20 -20.48 -16.87 9.36
CA ILE A 20 -19.48 -16.13 10.19
C ILE A 20 -18.33 -17.05 10.65
N TRP A 21 -18.63 -18.31 10.94
CA TRP A 21 -17.66 -19.31 11.39
C TRP A 21 -16.66 -19.76 10.31
N GLU A 22 -17.04 -19.71 9.04
CA GLU A 22 -16.14 -19.96 7.90
C GLU A 22 -15.46 -18.66 7.45
N ALA A 23 -16.15 -17.53 7.54
CA ALA A 23 -15.66 -16.22 7.14
C ALA A 23 -14.44 -15.76 7.96
N ILE A 24 -14.43 -16.01 9.28
CA ILE A 24 -13.30 -15.63 10.15
C ILE A 24 -11.98 -16.31 9.72
N PRO A 25 -11.87 -17.64 9.69
CA PRO A 25 -10.63 -18.30 9.27
C PRO A 25 -10.28 -17.98 7.81
N ASN A 26 -11.26 -17.90 6.90
CA ASN A 26 -11.01 -17.53 5.51
C ASN A 26 -10.44 -16.09 5.40
N SER A 27 -10.87 -15.17 6.26
CA SER A 27 -10.34 -13.79 6.27
C SER A 27 -8.86 -13.74 6.66
N PHE A 28 -8.40 -14.60 7.58
CA PHE A 28 -6.97 -14.70 7.91
C PHE A 28 -6.15 -15.21 6.73
N VAL A 29 -6.64 -16.22 6.03
CA VAL A 29 -5.99 -16.76 4.82
C VAL A 29 -5.93 -15.70 3.73
N ASN A 30 -7.04 -15.02 3.45
CA ASN A 30 -7.10 -13.95 2.45
C ASN A 30 -6.15 -12.80 2.79
N THR A 31 -6.08 -12.40 4.07
CA THR A 31 -5.15 -11.37 4.53
C THR A 31 -3.69 -11.80 4.32
N TRP A 32 -3.39 -13.08 4.58
CA TRP A 32 -2.06 -13.63 4.35
C TRP A 32 -1.66 -13.66 2.87
N GLU A 33 -2.57 -14.11 2.00
CA GLU A 33 -2.35 -14.10 0.56
C GLU A 33 -2.12 -12.68 0.05
N MET A 34 -2.91 -11.73 0.53
CA MET A 34 -2.78 -10.31 0.20
C MET A 34 -1.43 -9.73 0.66
N LEU A 35 -0.94 -10.13 1.83
CA LEU A 35 0.41 -9.79 2.31
C LEU A 35 1.52 -10.35 1.39
N VAL A 36 1.39 -11.59 0.95
CA VAL A 36 2.37 -12.24 0.05
C VAL A 36 2.38 -11.55 -1.32
N LEU A 37 1.21 -11.25 -1.89
CA LEU A 37 1.08 -10.52 -3.15
C LEU A 37 1.69 -9.12 -3.06
N MET A 38 1.44 -8.42 -1.95
CA MET A 38 2.04 -7.10 -1.70
C MET A 38 3.57 -7.15 -1.63
N LYS A 39 4.11 -8.15 -0.93
CA LYS A 39 5.57 -8.34 -0.87
C LYS A 39 6.17 -8.59 -2.25
N GLN A 40 5.51 -9.39 -3.09
CA GLN A 40 5.95 -9.66 -4.45
C GLN A 40 5.86 -8.41 -5.34
N SER A 41 4.79 -7.63 -5.22
CA SER A 41 4.62 -6.36 -5.92
C SER A 41 5.72 -5.36 -5.57
N LEU A 42 6.01 -5.18 -4.27
CA LEU A 42 7.10 -4.32 -3.80
C LEU A 42 8.47 -4.82 -4.27
N GLY A 43 8.71 -6.14 -4.23
CA GLY A 43 9.95 -6.73 -4.74
C GLY A 43 10.11 -6.55 -6.25
N GLY A 44 9.02 -6.64 -7.00
CA GLY A 44 8.96 -6.41 -8.45
C GLY A 44 9.26 -4.96 -8.81
N ALA A 45 8.78 -3.99 -8.01
CA ALA A 45 9.02 -2.56 -8.22
C ALA A 45 10.51 -2.14 -8.19
N PHE A 46 11.37 -2.95 -7.57
CA PHE A 46 12.82 -2.75 -7.58
C PHE A 46 13.54 -3.61 -8.66
N GLY A 47 12.81 -4.38 -9.46
CA GLY A 47 13.32 -5.23 -10.53
C GLY A 47 13.36 -4.52 -11.90
N GLU A 48 14.25 -4.99 -12.79
CA GLU A 48 14.55 -4.44 -14.12
C GLU A 48 13.44 -4.69 -15.16
N GLY A 49 12.20 -4.29 -14.88
CA GLY A 49 11.10 -4.48 -15.84
C GLY A 49 9.77 -3.81 -15.52
N SER A 50 9.55 -3.35 -14.29
CA SER A 50 8.36 -2.55 -13.97
C SER A 50 8.77 -1.09 -13.87
N SER A 51 8.32 -0.24 -14.80
CA SER A 51 8.12 1.17 -14.47
C SER A 51 7.14 1.18 -13.32
N PRO A 52 7.54 1.48 -12.07
CA PRO A 52 6.58 1.48 -11.00
C PRO A 52 5.65 2.65 -11.32
N GLU A 53 4.40 2.33 -11.63
CA GLU A 53 3.35 3.32 -11.74
C GLU A 53 3.11 3.84 -10.33
N PHE A 54 3.97 4.77 -9.91
CA PHE A 54 3.80 5.54 -8.70
C PHE A 54 2.59 6.44 -8.92
N SER A 55 1.37 5.88 -8.72
CA SER A 55 0.19 6.68 -8.49
C SER A 55 0.43 7.47 -7.20
N GLY A 56 0.55 8.78 -7.32
CA GLY A 56 0.70 9.61 -6.13
C GLY A 56 -0.59 9.65 -5.30
N PRO A 57 -0.60 10.44 -4.22
CA PRO A 57 -1.72 10.47 -3.27
C PRO A 57 -3.07 10.75 -3.92
N ILE A 58 -3.07 11.49 -5.02
CA ILE A 58 -4.29 11.89 -5.73
C ILE A 58 -4.80 10.73 -6.60
N GLY A 59 -3.91 10.03 -7.32
CA GLY A 59 -4.27 8.81 -8.06
C GLY A 59 -4.82 7.73 -7.12
N MET A 60 -4.20 7.55 -5.95
CA MET A 60 -4.71 6.61 -4.94
C MET A 60 -6.11 6.98 -4.44
N ALA A 61 -6.41 8.27 -4.26
CA ALA A 61 -7.74 8.73 -3.85
C ALA A 61 -8.81 8.44 -4.91
N GLN A 62 -8.45 8.55 -6.20
CA GLN A 62 -9.36 8.26 -7.32
C GLN A 62 -9.66 6.78 -7.43
N VAL A 63 -8.64 5.93 -7.44
CA VAL A 63 -8.79 4.46 -7.47
C VAL A 63 -9.59 3.97 -6.27
N THR A 64 -9.32 4.52 -5.09
CA THR A 64 -10.11 4.23 -3.88
C THR A 64 -11.58 4.61 -4.05
N GLY A 65 -11.85 5.77 -4.65
CA GLY A 65 -13.20 6.26 -4.93
C GLY A 65 -13.95 5.34 -5.90
N GLU A 66 -13.28 4.87 -6.95
CA GLU A 66 -13.83 3.93 -7.94
C GLU A 66 -14.16 2.58 -7.30
N ILE A 67 -13.20 1.96 -6.60
CA ILE A 67 -13.41 0.68 -5.91
C ILE A 67 -14.55 0.75 -4.90
N THR A 68 -14.63 1.85 -4.14
CA THR A 68 -15.70 2.05 -3.15
C THR A 68 -17.06 2.26 -3.81
N ARG A 69 -17.09 2.99 -4.93
CA ARG A 69 -18.33 3.28 -5.67
C ARG A 69 -18.92 2.02 -6.31
N ASP A 70 -18.07 1.16 -6.87
CA ASP A 70 -18.50 -0.05 -7.57
C ASP A 70 -18.75 -1.22 -6.61
N GLY A 71 -17.93 -1.35 -5.56
CA GLY A 71 -18.00 -2.44 -4.59
C GLY A 71 -18.87 -2.17 -3.35
N GLY A 72 -19.40 -0.96 -3.19
CA GLY A 72 -20.17 -0.55 -2.01
C GLY A 72 -19.42 -0.81 -0.69
N TRP A 73 -20.12 -1.35 0.31
CA TRP A 73 -19.52 -1.68 1.62
C TRP A 73 -18.38 -2.68 1.55
N VAL A 74 -18.44 -3.65 0.63
CA VAL A 74 -17.39 -4.67 0.48
C VAL A 74 -16.14 -4.06 -0.15
N GLY A 75 -16.30 -3.25 -1.19
CA GLY A 75 -15.20 -2.50 -1.81
C GLY A 75 -14.53 -1.55 -0.83
N TRP A 76 -15.32 -0.82 -0.04
CA TRP A 76 -14.81 0.08 1.00
C TRP A 76 -13.96 -0.66 2.06
N LEU A 77 -14.45 -1.80 2.56
CA LEU A 77 -13.69 -2.65 3.48
C LEU A 77 -12.42 -3.20 2.81
N GLY A 78 -12.49 -3.60 1.55
CA GLY A 78 -11.34 -4.08 0.77
C GLY A 78 -10.23 -3.03 0.66
N VAL A 79 -10.57 -1.78 0.35
CA VAL A 79 -9.62 -0.66 0.37
C VAL A 79 -9.06 -0.47 1.77
N GLY A 80 -9.89 -0.50 2.80
CA GLY A 80 -9.45 -0.34 4.19
C GLY A 80 -8.43 -1.40 4.61
N ILE A 81 -8.65 -2.66 4.20
CA ILE A 81 -7.71 -3.77 4.44
C ILE A 81 -6.40 -3.53 3.69
N LEU A 82 -6.47 -3.18 2.40
CA LEU A 82 -5.31 -2.87 1.55
C LEU A 82 -4.43 -1.76 2.16
N LEU A 83 -5.05 -0.63 2.51
CA LEU A 83 -4.35 0.51 3.10
C LEU A 83 -3.75 0.16 4.46
N SER A 84 -4.47 -0.59 5.28
CA SER A 84 -4.00 -1.02 6.60
C SER A 84 -2.78 -1.92 6.50
N ILE A 85 -2.78 -2.87 5.57
CA ILE A 85 -1.62 -3.73 5.27
C ILE A 85 -0.44 -2.89 4.78
N ASN A 86 -0.67 -1.96 3.86
CA ASN A 86 0.39 -1.08 3.34
C ASN A 86 1.02 -0.23 4.45
N LEU A 87 0.20 0.36 5.32
CA LEU A 87 0.68 1.13 6.46
C LEU A 87 1.45 0.26 7.45
N ALA A 88 0.99 -0.98 7.72
CA ALA A 88 1.71 -1.91 8.59
C ALA A 88 3.09 -2.28 8.04
N ILE A 89 3.19 -2.58 6.74
CA ILE A 89 4.47 -2.88 6.08
C ILE A 89 5.40 -1.66 6.11
N LEU A 90 4.91 -0.49 5.69
CA LEU A 90 5.69 0.74 5.66
C LEU A 90 6.16 1.16 7.05
N ASN A 91 5.34 0.99 8.08
CA ASN A 91 5.69 1.32 9.46
C ASN A 91 6.76 0.41 10.06
N ILE A 92 7.00 -0.78 9.51
CA ILE A 92 8.08 -1.67 9.97
C ILE A 92 9.43 -1.31 9.32
N LEU A 93 9.41 -0.61 8.18
CA LEU A 93 10.64 -0.21 7.50
C LEU A 93 11.45 0.78 8.36
N PRO A 94 12.80 0.77 8.24
CA PRO A 94 13.68 1.67 8.98
C PRO A 94 13.67 3.09 8.39
N ILE A 95 12.48 3.68 8.25
CA ILE A 95 12.26 5.02 7.71
C ILE A 95 12.18 6.00 8.89
N PRO A 96 13.03 7.04 8.92
CA PRO A 96 12.91 8.10 9.93
C PRO A 96 11.53 8.74 9.87
N MET A 97 10.95 9.07 11.04
CA MET A 97 9.56 9.50 11.27
C MET A 97 8.55 8.38 11.54
N LEU A 98 8.77 7.14 11.09
CA LEU A 98 7.86 6.01 11.34
C LEU A 98 8.31 5.16 12.54
N ASP A 99 7.40 4.30 13.03
CA ASP A 99 7.62 3.42 14.19
C ASP A 99 8.87 2.52 14.00
N GLY A 100 9.08 2.00 12.80
CA GLY A 100 10.20 1.15 12.41
C GLY A 100 11.56 1.87 12.44
N GLY A 101 11.58 3.20 12.23
CA GLY A 101 12.79 4.01 12.40
C GLY A 101 13.26 4.02 13.86
N ARG A 102 12.34 4.13 14.81
CA ARG A 102 12.66 4.06 16.25
C ARG A 102 13.10 2.66 16.66
N ILE A 103 12.41 1.63 16.17
CA ILE A 103 12.81 0.23 16.39
C ILE A 103 14.24 0.01 15.88
N PHE A 104 14.56 0.52 14.69
CA PHE A 104 15.90 0.43 14.12
C PHE A 104 16.95 1.12 14.99
N PHE A 105 16.69 2.32 15.50
CA PHE A 105 17.60 3.02 16.41
C PHE A 105 17.82 2.24 17.71
N VAL A 106 16.77 1.70 18.31
CA VAL A 106 16.87 0.87 19.53
C VAL A 106 17.68 -0.40 19.26
N VAL A 107 17.45 -1.09 18.15
CA VAL A 107 18.25 -2.26 17.74
C VAL A 107 19.72 -1.87 17.53
N LEU A 108 19.98 -0.73 16.91
CA LEU A 108 21.33 -0.23 16.68
C LEU A 108 22.03 0.15 18.00
N GLU A 109 21.32 0.71 18.97
CA GLU A 109 21.84 0.97 20.32
C GLU A 109 22.19 -0.33 21.04
N LEU A 110 21.33 -1.36 20.97
CA LEU A 110 21.60 -2.68 21.53
C LEU A 110 22.86 -3.30 20.92
N VAL A 111 23.00 -3.26 19.60
CA VAL A 111 24.19 -3.76 18.87
C VAL A 111 25.44 -2.96 19.25
N ARG A 112 25.35 -1.64 19.44
CA ARG A 112 26.47 -0.76 19.88
C ARG A 112 26.78 -0.84 21.38
N ARG A 113 26.32 -1.88 22.08
CA ARG A 113 26.53 -2.10 23.53
C ARG A 113 25.88 -1.02 24.41
N GLY A 114 24.68 -0.56 24.05
CA GLY A 114 23.90 0.37 24.86
C GLY A 114 24.40 1.82 24.85
N LYS A 115 25.25 2.19 23.88
CA LYS A 115 25.62 3.59 23.67
C LYS A 115 24.40 4.36 23.16
N LYS A 116 23.68 4.97 24.10
CA LYS A 116 22.50 5.80 23.81
C LYS A 116 22.82 6.87 22.78
N ILE A 117 22.03 6.91 21.73
CA ILE A 117 21.99 8.02 20.80
C ILE A 117 21.29 9.16 21.53
N PRO A 118 21.87 10.38 21.57
CA PRO A 118 21.21 11.48 22.22
C PRO A 118 19.89 11.79 21.51
N ALA A 119 18.82 11.95 22.28
CA ALA A 119 17.46 12.21 21.79
C ALA A 119 17.38 13.41 20.83
N HIS A 120 18.27 14.39 20.98
CA HIS A 120 18.38 15.51 20.04
C HIS A 120 18.78 15.07 18.62
N ARG A 121 19.71 14.12 18.49
CA ARG A 121 20.14 13.59 17.18
C ARG A 121 19.08 12.71 16.53
N GLU A 122 18.41 11.87 17.33
CA GLU A 122 17.26 11.10 16.86
C GLU A 122 16.14 12.03 16.37
N GLY A 123 15.78 13.03 17.17
CA GLY A 123 14.77 14.03 16.80
C GLY A 123 15.10 14.80 15.52
N MET A 124 16.37 15.18 15.31
CA MET A 124 16.80 15.82 14.06
C MET A 124 16.66 14.90 12.84
N VAL A 125 17.00 13.61 12.98
CA VAL A 125 16.88 12.64 11.89
C VAL A 125 15.40 12.38 11.56
N HIS A 126 14.55 12.25 12.58
CA HIS A 126 13.10 12.14 12.40
C HIS A 126 12.50 13.38 11.72
N LEU A 127 12.89 14.59 12.16
CA LEU A 127 12.44 15.84 11.57
C LEU A 127 12.89 15.97 10.10
N ALA A 128 14.14 15.64 9.81
CA ALA A 128 14.67 15.67 8.45
C ALA A 128 13.95 14.67 7.54
N GLY A 129 13.71 13.44 8.03
CA GLY A 129 12.94 12.43 7.32
C GLY A 129 11.50 12.86 7.07
N PHE A 130 10.84 13.46 8.07
CA PHE A 130 9.50 14.01 7.92
C PHE A 130 9.45 15.13 6.88
N ALA A 131 10.39 16.07 6.92
CA ALA A 131 10.46 17.16 5.96
C ALA A 131 10.68 16.64 4.52
N LEU A 132 11.56 15.64 4.35
CA LEU A 132 11.80 14.99 3.06
C LEU A 132 10.53 14.29 2.57
N LEU A 133 9.84 13.55 3.43
CA LEU A 133 8.62 12.81 3.09
C LEU A 133 7.50 13.76 2.67
N ILE A 134 7.23 14.81 3.46
CA ILE A 134 6.23 15.84 3.12
C ILE A 134 6.61 16.58 1.84
N GLY A 135 7.89 16.90 1.65
CA GLY A 135 8.39 17.48 0.40
C GLY A 135 8.15 16.58 -0.80
N GLY A 136 8.45 15.27 -0.68
CA GLY A 136 8.20 14.29 -1.72
C GLY A 136 6.70 14.14 -2.06
N ILE A 137 5.84 14.06 -1.03
CA ILE A 137 4.38 14.05 -1.20
C ILE A 137 3.93 15.29 -1.98
N ALA A 138 4.40 16.47 -1.61
CA ALA A 138 4.05 17.71 -2.29
C ALA A 138 4.51 17.72 -3.75
N LEU A 139 5.74 17.30 -4.02
CA LEU A 139 6.31 17.25 -5.38
C LEU A 139 5.52 16.30 -6.29
N VAL A 140 5.23 15.08 -5.82
CA VAL A 140 4.45 14.11 -6.58
C VAL A 140 3.02 14.60 -6.77
N SER A 141 2.41 15.19 -5.74
CA SER A 141 1.06 15.74 -5.83
C SER A 141 0.94 16.87 -6.85
N VAL A 142 1.94 17.76 -6.95
CA VAL A 142 1.95 18.82 -7.97
C VAL A 142 2.03 18.21 -9.38
N ASN A 143 2.87 17.19 -9.58
CA ASN A 143 2.95 16.47 -10.85
C ASN A 143 1.63 15.75 -11.19
N ASP A 144 0.95 15.15 -10.21
CA ASP A 144 -0.35 14.51 -10.41
C ASP A 144 -1.43 15.52 -10.79
N ILE A 145 -1.49 16.68 -10.10
CA ILE A 145 -2.42 17.77 -10.42
C ILE A 145 -2.19 18.29 -11.84
N SER A 146 -0.92 18.51 -12.22
CA SER A 146 -0.58 18.93 -13.59
C SER A 146 -1.09 17.92 -14.62
N ARG A 147 -0.90 16.62 -14.38
CA ARG A 147 -1.39 15.55 -15.27
C ARG A 147 -2.92 15.53 -15.36
N LEU A 148 -3.62 15.78 -14.25
CA LEU A 148 -5.08 15.86 -14.21
C LEU A 148 -5.61 17.02 -15.04
N ILE A 149 -4.97 18.18 -14.94
CA ILE A 149 -5.37 19.39 -15.67
C ILE A 149 -5.04 19.27 -17.17
N ASP A 150 -3.92 18.62 -17.51
CA ASP A 150 -3.51 18.40 -18.90
C ASP A 150 -4.38 17.36 -19.65
N GLY A 151 -5.28 16.65 -18.96
CA GLY A 151 -6.15 15.64 -19.57
C GLY A 151 -5.41 14.43 -20.14
N ARG A 152 -4.15 14.19 -19.72
CA ARG A 152 -3.42 12.97 -20.06
C ARG A 152 -3.97 11.83 -19.22
N ASN A 153 -4.53 10.83 -19.89
CA ASN A 153 -5.09 9.63 -19.25
C ASN A 153 -4.06 8.98 -18.33
N PHE A 154 -4.46 8.73 -17.09
CA PHE A 154 -3.63 8.07 -16.08
C PHE A 154 -3.40 6.58 -16.35
N LEU A 155 -3.95 6.06 -17.46
CA LEU A 155 -3.95 4.63 -17.83
C LEU A 155 -3.37 4.35 -19.22
N GLY A 156 -2.73 5.34 -19.85
CA GLY A 156 -2.33 5.27 -21.26
C GLY A 156 -3.31 5.94 -22.22
#